data_AF-A0A067Y2H5-F1
#
_entry.id   AF-A0A067Y2H5-F1
#
_cell.length_a   1.000
_cell.length_b   1.000
_cell.length_c   1.000
_cell.angle_alpha   90.00
_cell.angle_beta   90.00
_cell.angle_gamma   90.00
#
_symmetry.space_group_name_H-M   'P 1'
#
loop_
_entity.id
_entity.type
_entity.pdbx_description
1 polymer ?
#
loop_
_entity_poly.entity_id
_entity_poly.type
_entity_poly.pdbx_seq_one_letter_code
_entity_poly.pdbx_strand_id
1 'polypeptide(L)'
;MGLSEFVGCSLIAFGPSLAIFILFIASDPLRIILFIGGAFVYLLSVLFTAVFWFSIPAFNEHIIITTLLFILFQELFRYGYYRLLCKAQEGLEKVTVRGSPLDGVHPLKNATYTVAFVSGLGFGTMAGVVALLNLL
;
A
#
# COMPACT_ATOMS: atom_id res chain seq x y z
N MET A 1 -24.61 11.44 -20.22
CA MET A 1 -23.45 12.27 -19.80
C MET A 1 -22.64 11.59 -18.70
N GLY A 2 -23.24 10.84 -17.77
CA GLY A 2 -22.49 10.20 -16.67
C GLY A 2 -21.47 9.12 -17.05
N LEU A 3 -21.76 8.22 -17.99
CA LEU A 3 -20.86 7.07 -18.24
C LEU A 3 -19.51 7.47 -18.87
N SER A 4 -19.52 8.40 -19.83
CA SER A 4 -18.29 8.87 -20.49
C SER A 4 -17.38 9.63 -19.53
N GLU A 5 -17.97 10.43 -18.64
CA GLU A 5 -17.23 11.18 -17.61
C GLU A 5 -16.68 10.24 -16.53
N PHE A 6 -17.49 9.30 -16.05
CA PHE A 6 -17.05 8.27 -15.10
C PHE A 6 -15.86 7.47 -15.64
N VAL A 7 -15.94 7.00 -16.89
CA VAL A 7 -14.87 6.23 -17.52
C VAL A 7 -13.61 7.10 -17.72
N GLY A 8 -13.78 8.34 -18.18
CA GLY A 8 -12.67 9.29 -18.33
C GLY A 8 -11.94 9.57 -17.02
N CYS A 9 -12.67 9.92 -15.97
CA CYS A 9 -12.13 10.19 -14.64
C CYS A 9 -11.50 8.93 -14.02
N SER A 10 -12.12 7.76 -14.19
CA SER A 10 -11.58 6.49 -13.69
C SER A 10 -10.25 6.14 -14.33
N LEU A 11 -10.13 6.32 -15.65
CA LEU A 11 -8.90 6.05 -16.40
C LEU A 11 -7.79 7.04 -16.05
N ILE A 12 -8.12 8.32 -15.82
CA ILE A 12 -7.13 9.31 -15.37
C ILE A 12 -6.63 8.97 -13.96
N ALA A 13 -7.54 8.60 -13.05
CA ALA A 13 -7.19 8.32 -11.66
C ALA A 13 -6.42 7.00 -11.50
N PHE A 14 -6.90 5.92 -12.12
CA PHE A 14 -6.40 4.55 -11.86
C PHE A 14 -5.68 3.92 -13.06
N GLY A 15 -5.72 4.52 -14.25
CA GLY A 15 -5.08 3.98 -15.45
C GLY A 15 -3.59 3.67 -15.28
N PRO A 16 -2.77 4.59 -14.76
CA PRO A 16 -1.35 4.33 -14.53
C PRO A 16 -1.11 3.17 -13.56
N SER A 17 -1.84 3.16 -12.43
CA SER A 17 -1.73 2.12 -11.43
C SER A 17 -2.14 0.75 -11.95
N LEU A 18 -3.23 0.69 -12.73
CA LEU A 18 -3.75 -0.52 -13.35
C LEU A 18 -2.79 -1.04 -14.43
N ALA A 19 -2.21 -0.16 -15.25
CA ALA A 19 -1.21 -0.53 -16.24
C ALA A 19 0.05 -1.13 -15.59
N ILE A 20 0.59 -0.49 -14.54
CA ILE A 20 1.74 -1.02 -13.78
C ILE A 20 1.38 -2.36 -13.12
N PHE A 21 0.16 -2.49 -12.59
CA PHE A 21 -0.29 -3.74 -11.98
C PHE A 21 -0.29 -4.89 -12.99
N ILE A 22 -0.91 -4.71 -14.15
CA ILE A 22 -1.02 -5.75 -15.19
C ILE A 22 0.34 -6.07 -15.81
N LEU A 23 1.15 -5.05 -16.13
CA LEU A 23 2.39 -5.26 -16.87
C LEU A 23 3.56 -5.73 -15.99
N PHE A 24 3.61 -5.31 -14.72
CA PHE A 24 4.77 -5.55 -13.87
C PHE A 24 4.47 -6.38 -12.62
N ILE A 25 3.32 -6.18 -11.97
CA ILE A 25 3.01 -6.86 -10.70
C ILE A 25 2.44 -8.25 -10.95
N ALA A 26 1.56 -8.40 -11.94
CA ALA A 26 0.88 -9.66 -12.23
C ALA A 26 1.81 -10.80 -12.67
N SER A 27 3.02 -10.49 -13.13
CA SER A 27 4.00 -11.48 -13.60
C SER A 27 4.57 -12.35 -12.48
N ASP A 28 4.64 -11.84 -11.24
CA ASP A 28 5.21 -12.55 -10.10
C ASP A 28 4.23 -12.59 -8.92
N PRO A 29 3.81 -13.78 -8.43
CA PRO A 29 2.86 -13.91 -7.32
C PRO A 29 3.30 -13.19 -6.05
N LEU A 30 4.62 -13.12 -5.80
CA LEU A 30 5.18 -12.44 -4.65
C LEU A 30 4.96 -10.92 -4.71
N ARG A 31 5.01 -10.31 -5.91
CA ARG A 31 4.69 -8.90 -6.09
C ARG A 31 3.21 -8.64 -5.80
N ILE A 32 2.32 -9.54 -6.20
CA ILE A 32 0.89 -9.44 -5.89
C ILE A 32 0.67 -9.43 -4.36
N ILE A 33 1.31 -10.34 -3.63
CA ILE A 33 1.21 -10.40 -2.17
C ILE A 33 1.73 -9.10 -1.52
N LEU A 34 2.86 -8.57 -1.99
CA LEU A 34 3.44 -7.32 -1.49
C LEU A 34 2.54 -6.11 -1.75
N PHE A 35 1.89 -6.07 -2.93
CA PHE A 35 0.96 -5.02 -3.32
C PHE A 35 -0.28 -5.03 -2.42
N ILE A 36 -0.91 -6.20 -2.26
CA ILE A 36 -2.08 -6.37 -1.39
C ILE A 36 -1.73 -6.06 0.07
N GLY A 37 -0.55 -6.48 0.54
CA GLY A 37 -0.06 -6.16 1.87
C GLY A 37 0.08 -4.65 2.10
N GLY A 38 0.59 -3.90 1.11
CA GLY A 38 0.67 -2.44 1.18
C GLY A 38 -0.70 -1.77 1.22
N ALA A 39 -1.65 -2.23 0.40
CA ALA A 39 -3.03 -1.74 0.40
C ALA A 39 -3.74 -2.01 1.74
N PHE A 40 -3.56 -3.20 2.31
CA PHE A 40 -4.12 -3.56 3.61
C PHE A 40 -3.55 -2.70 4.75
N VAL A 41 -2.24 -2.46 4.76
CA VAL A 41 -1.62 -1.59 5.77
C VAL A 41 -2.16 -0.17 5.68
N TYR A 42 -2.41 0.35 4.47
CA TYR A 42 -3.07 1.64 4.31
C TYR A 42 -4.45 1.66 4.98
N LEU A 43 -5.30 0.67 4.69
CA LEU A 43 -6.62 0.55 5.34
C LEU A 43 -6.51 0.52 6.86
N LEU A 44 -5.56 -0.25 7.40
CA LEU A 44 -5.32 -0.33 8.83
C LEU A 44 -4.93 1.04 9.40
N SER A 45 -4.04 1.77 8.71
CA SER A 45 -3.61 3.12 9.13
C SER A 45 -4.76 4.12 9.19
N VAL A 46 -5.66 4.08 8.21
CA VAL A 46 -6.86 4.94 8.16
C VAL A 46 -7.85 4.53 9.25
N LEU A 47 -8.05 3.23 9.46
CA LEU A 47 -8.92 2.73 10.53
C LEU A 47 -8.45 3.20 11.91
N PHE A 48 -7.15 3.07 12.21
CA PHE A 48 -6.59 3.56 13.47
C PHE A 48 -6.74 5.06 13.63
N THR A 49 -6.53 5.83 12.56
CA THR A 49 -6.71 7.28 12.60
C THR A 49 -8.18 7.64 12.81
N ALA A 50 -9.12 6.93 12.17
CA ALA A 50 -10.55 7.15 12.33
C ALA A 50 -11.01 6.86 13.77
N VAL A 51 -10.53 5.78 14.39
CA VAL A 51 -10.80 5.49 15.81
C VAL A 51 -10.23 6.57 16.73
N PHE A 52 -9.01 7.04 16.44
CA PHE A 52 -8.38 8.10 17.22
C PHE A 52 -9.14 9.42 17.11
N TRP A 53 -9.54 9.78 15.89
CA TRP A 53 -10.36 10.96 15.61
C TRP A 53 -11.73 10.90 16.30
N PHE A 54 -12.39 9.73 16.27
CA PHE A 54 -13.66 9.51 16.95
C PHE A 54 -13.55 9.62 18.48
N SER A 55 -12.42 9.20 19.06
CA SER A 55 -12.21 9.18 20.51
C SER A 55 -11.97 10.58 21.11
N ILE A 56 -11.45 11.52 20.33
CA ILE A 56 -11.05 12.85 20.82
C ILE A 56 -11.78 13.94 20.02
N PRO A 57 -12.98 14.37 20.46
CA PRO A 57 -13.80 15.34 19.73
C PRO A 57 -13.17 16.74 19.63
N ALA A 58 -12.18 17.07 20.46
CA ALA A 58 -11.45 18.34 20.41
C ALA A 58 -10.69 18.57 19.08
N PHE A 59 -10.37 17.50 18.36
CA PHE A 59 -9.70 17.59 17.05
C PHE A 59 -10.63 18.00 15.91
N ASN A 60 -11.94 18.09 16.14
CA ASN A 60 -12.90 18.50 15.11
C ASN A 60 -12.77 19.98 14.73
N GLU A 61 -12.39 20.84 15.67
CA GLU A 61 -12.26 22.29 15.43
C GLU A 61 -10.95 22.66 14.73
N HIS A 62 -9.96 21.76 14.72
CA HIS A 62 -8.62 22.01 14.18
C HIS A 62 -8.27 21.04 13.05
N ILE A 63 -8.91 21.21 11.89
CA ILE A 63 -8.73 20.37 10.69
C ILE A 63 -7.26 20.23 10.28
N ILE A 64 -6.46 21.31 10.40
CA ILE A 64 -5.04 21.31 10.03
C ILE A 64 -4.24 20.35 10.94
N ILE A 65 -4.43 20.45 12.25
CA ILE A 65 -3.73 19.60 13.23
C ILE A 65 -4.13 18.14 13.03
N THR A 66 -5.41 17.89 12.83
CA THR A 66 -5.96 16.55 12.56
C THR A 66 -5.39 15.95 11.28
N THR A 67 -5.25 16.74 10.21
CA THR A 67 -4.68 16.30 8.94
C THR A 67 -3.19 15.98 9.07
N LEU A 68 -2.42 16.79 9.79
CA LEU A 68 -1.01 16.51 10.05
C LEU A 68 -0.82 15.23 10.87
N LEU A 69 -1.68 15.02 11.87
CA LEU A 69 -1.68 13.79 12.66
C LEU A 69 -2.02 12.56 11.80
N PHE A 70 -2.95 12.70 10.85
CA PHE A 70 -3.28 11.63 9.91
C PHE A 70 -2.09 11.25 9.02
N ILE A 71 -1.39 12.24 8.46
CA ILE A 71 -0.17 12.01 7.67
C ILE A 71 0.90 11.30 8.53
N LEU A 72 1.06 11.71 9.80
CA LEU A 72 1.98 11.08 10.73
C LEU A 72 1.65 9.60 10.96
N PHE A 73 0.39 9.26 11.20
CA PHE A 73 -0.05 7.87 11.36
C PHE A 73 0.19 7.05 10.09
N GLN A 74 -0.14 7.59 8.92
CA GLN A 74 0.13 6.90 7.65
C GLN A 74 1.61 6.57 7.46
N GLU A 75 2.51 7.51 7.76
CA GLU A 75 3.95 7.29 7.63
C GLU A 75 4.48 6.31 8.68
N LEU A 76 3.91 6.32 9.90
CA LEU A 76 4.26 5.36 10.95
C LEU A 76 3.88 3.93 10.56
N PHE A 77 2.69 3.72 9.99
CA PHE A 77 2.27 2.42 9.47
C PHE A 77 3.12 1.98 8.26
N ARG A 78 3.49 2.91 7.37
CA ARG A 78 4.41 2.63 6.26
C ARG A 78 5.77 2.17 6.76
N TYR A 79 6.33 2.84 7.76
CA TYR A 79 7.58 2.44 8.39
C TYR A 79 7.47 1.08 9.10
N GLY A 80 6.35 0.84 9.80
CA GLY A 80 6.06 -0.44 10.41
C GLY A 80 6.02 -1.58 9.40
N TYR A 81 5.40 -1.35 8.24
CA TYR A 81 5.36 -2.32 7.15
C TYR A 81 6.74 -2.57 6.54
N TYR A 82 7.54 -1.53 6.32
CA TYR A 82 8.93 -1.69 5.89
C TYR A 82 9.73 -2.60 6.84
N ARG A 83 9.62 -2.37 8.16
CA ARG A 83 10.28 -3.24 9.15
C ARG A 83 9.77 -4.68 9.10
N LEU A 84 8.47 -4.88 8.90
CA LEU A 84 7.88 -6.22 8.76
C LEU A 84 8.45 -6.93 7.53
N LEU A 85 8.55 -6.23 6.40
CA LEU A 85 9.13 -6.76 5.17
C LEU A 85 10.61 -7.14 5.34
N CYS A 86 11.42 -6.31 6.00
CA CYS A 86 12.81 -6.66 6.30
C CYS A 86 12.92 -7.93 7.15
N LYS A 87 12.09 -8.05 8.20
CA LYS A 87 12.04 -9.26 9.03
C LYS A 87 11.57 -10.50 8.24
N ALA A 88 10.61 -10.32 7.35
CA ALA A 88 10.14 -11.39 6.48
C ALA A 88 11.23 -11.88 5.52
N GLN A 89 12.02 -10.96 4.94
CA GLN A 89 13.17 -11.28 4.09
C GLN A 89 14.23 -12.09 4.85
N GLU A 90 14.62 -11.64 6.05
CA GLU A 90 15.57 -12.36 6.91
C GLU A 90 15.05 -13.74 7.31
N GLY A 91 13.75 -13.86 7.61
CA GLY A 91 13.10 -15.13 7.95
C GLY A 91 13.10 -16.10 6.77
N LEU A 92 12.78 -15.61 5.57
CA LEU A 92 12.71 -16.41 4.37
C LEU A 92 14.08 -16.91 3.91
N GLU A 93 15.14 -16.11 4.09
CA GLU A 93 16.53 -16.51 3.82
C GLU A 93 16.95 -17.71 4.68
N LYS A 94 16.63 -17.69 5.98
CA LYS A 94 16.96 -18.77 6.92
C LYS A 94 16.26 -20.09 6.59
N VAL A 95 15.05 -20.03 6.04
CA VAL A 95 14.25 -21.23 5.68
C VAL A 95 14.68 -21.79 4.32
N THR A 96 14.96 -20.92 3.34
CA THR A 96 15.28 -21.32 1.96
C THR A 96 16.67 -21.98 1.85
N VAL A 97 17.64 -21.54 2.64
CA VAL A 97 18.99 -22.16 2.70
C VAL A 97 18.93 -23.61 3.23
N ARG A 98 17.86 -23.99 3.95
CA ARG A 98 17.75 -25.29 4.61
C ARG A 98 17.04 -26.38 3.79
N GLY A 99 16.44 -26.04 2.65
CA GLY A 99 15.77 -27.03 1.80
C GLY A 99 15.44 -26.46 0.45
N SER A 100 16.23 -26.84 -0.57
CA SER A 100 16.09 -26.53 -2.02
C SER A 100 15.87 -25.05 -2.40
N PRO A 101 16.58 -24.51 -3.41
CA PRO A 101 16.36 -23.13 -3.82
C PRO A 101 14.92 -22.96 -4.33
N LEU A 102 14.08 -22.22 -3.59
CA LEU A 102 12.82 -21.72 -4.13
C LEU A 102 13.17 -20.63 -5.15
N ASP A 103 12.83 -20.86 -6.42
CA ASP A 103 13.10 -19.97 -7.58
C ASP A 103 12.48 -18.56 -7.49
N GLY A 104 11.84 -18.19 -6.37
CA GLY A 104 11.25 -16.86 -6.14
C GLY A 104 11.86 -16.04 -4.99
N VAL A 105 12.79 -16.60 -4.20
CA VAL A 105 13.35 -15.92 -3.00
C VAL A 105 14.62 -15.14 -3.30
N HIS A 106 15.49 -15.66 -4.19
CA HIS A 106 16.69 -14.96 -4.66
C HIS A 106 16.43 -13.56 -5.28
N PRO A 107 15.34 -13.33 -6.02
CA PRO A 107 14.98 -12.00 -6.53
C PRO A 107 14.72 -10.97 -5.42
N LEU A 108 14.27 -11.39 -4.24
CA LEU A 108 13.83 -10.46 -3.18
C LEU A 108 14.98 -9.71 -2.51
N LYS A 109 16.17 -10.32 -2.46
CA LYS A 109 17.38 -9.75 -1.86
C LYS A 109 18.11 -8.78 -2.80
N ASN A 110 18.11 -9.07 -4.11
CA ASN A 110 18.70 -8.19 -5.11
C ASN A 110 17.74 -7.08 -5.59
N ALA A 111 16.46 -7.16 -5.23
CA ALA A 111 15.44 -6.22 -5.67
C ALA A 111 14.70 -5.51 -4.52
N THR A 112 15.44 -5.02 -3.53
CA THR A 112 14.90 -4.15 -2.46
C THR A 112 14.08 -2.98 -3.03
N TYR A 113 14.52 -2.44 -4.18
CA TYR A 113 13.79 -1.41 -4.91
C TYR A 113 12.43 -1.91 -5.43
N THR A 114 12.33 -3.17 -5.87
CA THR A 114 11.06 -3.76 -6.34
C THR A 114 10.10 -3.97 -5.18
N VAL A 115 10.60 -4.44 -4.04
CA VAL A 115 9.78 -4.61 -2.83
C VAL A 115 9.23 -3.26 -2.35
N ALA A 116 10.08 -2.23 -2.29
CA ALA A 116 9.67 -0.88 -1.91
C ALA A 116 8.69 -0.24 -2.93
N PHE A 117 8.95 -0.44 -4.22
CA PHE A 117 8.10 0.07 -5.30
C PHE A 117 6.69 -0.54 -5.26
N VAL A 118 6.60 -1.88 -5.19
CA VAL A 118 5.33 -2.59 -5.22
C VAL A 118 4.51 -2.36 -3.95
N SER A 119 5.15 -2.33 -2.78
CA SER A 119 4.50 -1.99 -1.52
C SER A 119 3.99 -0.54 -1.50
N GLY A 120 4.79 0.41 -1.98
CA GLY A 120 4.40 1.81 -2.12
C GLY A 120 3.24 2.00 -3.09
N LEU A 121 3.26 1.30 -4.23
CA LEU A 121 2.16 1.33 -5.20
C LEU A 121 0.86 0.79 -4.60
N GLY A 122 0.91 -0.31 -3.84
CA GLY A 122 -0.26 -0.85 -3.13
C GLY A 122 -0.84 0.13 -2.12
N PHE A 123 0.02 0.80 -1.35
CA PHE A 123 -0.39 1.81 -0.39
C PHE A 123 -1.05 3.02 -1.08
N GLY A 124 -0.43 3.55 -2.15
CA GLY A 124 -0.92 4.71 -2.88
C GLY A 124 -2.20 4.44 -3.67
N THR A 125 -2.33 3.26 -4.27
CA THR A 125 -3.56 2.86 -4.97
C THR A 125 -4.74 2.80 -4.02
N MET A 126 -4.58 2.18 -2.85
CA MET A 126 -5.65 2.13 -1.85
C MET A 126 -6.01 3.52 -1.30
N ALA A 127 -5.03 4.41 -1.18
CA ALA A 127 -5.28 5.81 -0.84
C ALA A 127 -6.13 6.53 -1.91
N GLY A 128 -5.80 6.34 -3.18
CA GLY A 128 -6.60 6.87 -4.29
C GLY A 128 -8.02 6.30 -4.30
N VAL A 129 -8.17 4.99 -4.05
CA VAL A 129 -9.46 4.30 -3.94
C VAL A 129 -10.32 4.94 -2.84
N VAL A 130 -9.80 5.09 -1.62
CA VAL A 130 -10.56 5.69 -0.50
C VAL A 130 -10.91 7.15 -0.77
N ALA A 131 -10.02 7.90 -1.42
CA ALA A 131 -10.24 9.32 -1.70
C ALA A 131 -11.26 9.55 -2.83
N LEU A 132 -11.20 8.76 -3.89
CA LEU A 132 -11.89 9.06 -5.15
C LEU A 132 -13.13 8.21 -5.39
N LEU A 133 -13.24 6.98 -4.86
CA LEU A 133 -14.37 6.10 -5.19
C LEU A 133 -15.75 6.68 -4.84
N ASN A 134 -15.85 7.50 -3.80
CA ASN A 134 -17.13 8.11 -3.43
C ASN A 134 -17.47 9.35 -4.28
N LEU A 135 -16.48 9.89 -4.99
CA LEU A 135 -16.61 11.08 -5.84
C LEU A 135 -16.86 10.72 -7.31
N LEU A 136 -16.34 9.57 -7.77
CA LEU A 136 -16.60 9.01 -9.09
C LEU A 136 -17.97 8.34 -9.17
#